data_AF-A0AAE1S5Y2-F1
#
_entry.id   AF-A0AAE1S5Y2-F1
#
_cell.length_a   1.000
_cell.length_b   1.000
_cell.length_c   1.000
_cell.angle_alpha   90.00
_cell.angle_beta   90.00
_cell.angle_gamma   90.00
#
_symmetry.space_group_name_H-M   'P 1'
#
loop_
_entity.id
_entity.type
_entity.pdbx_description
1 polymer ?
#
loop_
_entity_poly.entity_id
_entity_poly.type
_entity_poly.pdbx_seq_one_letter_code
_entity_poly.pdbx_strand_id
1 'polypeptide(L)' 'MKVVEIRMLRWMCGNTRRDMIRNDDIRDGVRMTSVEDKMREARLRWFGHVQKRDTNDPVRRCERLAMDG' A
#
# COMPACT_ATOMS: atom_id res chain seq x y z
N MET A 1 0.79 9.82 -2.54
CA MET A 1 1.79 8.73 -2.46
C MET A 1 2.72 8.66 -3.66
N LYS A 2 2.21 8.56 -4.89
CA LYS A 2 3.02 8.34 -6.12
C LYS A 2 4.20 9.30 -6.31
N VAL A 3 4.03 10.61 -6.10
CA VAL A 3 5.13 11.59 -6.27
C VAL A 3 6.25 11.40 -5.23
N VAL A 4 5.88 11.15 -3.98
CA VAL A 4 6.84 10.93 -2.88
C VAL A 4 7.61 9.63 -3.10
N GLU A 5 6.89 8.56 -3.46
CA GLU A 5 7.45 7.25 -3.84
C GLU A 5 8.52 7.40 -4.94
N ILE A 6 8.15 7.98 -6.09
CA ILE A 6 9.08 8.13 -7.21
C ILE A 6 10.28 9.00 -6.85
N ARG A 7 10.11 10.03 -6.00
CA ARG A 7 11.23 10.88 -5.56
C ARG A 7 12.20 10.11 -4.67
N MET A 8 11.70 9.26 -3.78
CA MET A 8 12.52 8.41 -2.93
C MET A 8 13.24 7.33 -3.75
N LEU A 9 12.54 6.67 -4.67
CA LEU A 9 13.14 5.67 -5.56
C LEU A 9 14.25 6.26 -6.44
N ARG A 10 14.01 7.45 -7.00
CA ARG A 10 15.05 8.18 -7.75
C ARG A 10 16.27 8.47 -6.90
N TRP A 11 16.07 8.97 -5.68
CA TRP A 11 17.17 9.24 -4.76
C TRP A 11 17.96 7.98 -4.38
N MET A 12 17.26 6.87 -4.06
CA MET A 12 17.89 5.59 -3.73
C MET A 12 18.71 5.01 -4.88
N CYS A 13 18.23 5.15 -6.12
CA CYS A 13 18.90 4.65 -7.31
C CYS A 13 19.92 5.64 -7.91
N GLY A 14 20.09 6.84 -7.31
CA GLY A 14 20.96 7.88 -7.87
C GLY A 14 20.44 8.53 -9.16
N ASN A 15 19.17 8.32 -9.51
CA ASN A 15 18.56 8.84 -10.72
C ASN A 15 18.14 10.29 -10.54
N THR A 16 18.51 11.12 -11.49
CA THR A 16 18.13 12.53 -11.60
C THR A 16 16.97 12.71 -12.58
N ARG A 17 16.52 13.96 -12.78
CA ARG A 17 15.57 14.28 -13.85
C ARG A 17 16.20 14.23 -15.24
N ARG A 18 17.53 14.40 -15.36
CA ARG A 18 18.24 14.41 -16.66
C ARG A 18 18.29 13.04 -17.31
N ASP A 19 18.20 11.97 -16.51
CA ASP A 19 18.25 10.60 -17.02
C ASP A 19 16.98 10.23 -17.79
N MET A 20 15.90 11.01 -17.66
CA MET A 20 14.63 10.84 -18.39
C MET A 20 14.03 9.42 -18.31
N ILE A 21 14.47 8.62 -17.34
CA ILE A 21 13.97 7.27 -17.09
C ILE A 21 12.50 7.34 -16.69
N ARG A 22 11.67 6.46 -17.26
CA ARG A 22 10.25 6.40 -16.93
C ARG A 22 10.08 5.91 -15.50
N ASN A 23 9.00 6.37 -14.85
CA ASN A 23 8.72 6.01 -13.47
C ASN A 23 8.46 4.51 -13.29
N ASP A 24 7.92 3.84 -14.31
CA ASP A 24 7.68 2.39 -14.27
C ASP A 24 8.99 1.62 -14.37
N ASP A 25 9.92 2.01 -15.26
CA ASP A 25 11.26 1.42 -15.33
C ASP A 25 12.02 1.56 -14.00
N ILE A 26 11.85 2.68 -13.29
CA ILE A 26 12.44 2.90 -11.97
C ILE A 26 11.90 1.89 -10.94
N ARG A 27 10.59 1.60 -10.97
CA ARG A 27 9.95 0.64 -10.06
C ARG A 27 10.37 -0.80 -10.38
N ASP A 28 10.41 -1.14 -11.65
CA ASP A 28 10.80 -2.47 -12.12
C ASP A 28 12.27 -2.76 -11.78
N GLY A 29 13.14 -1.75 -11.88
CA GLY A 29 14.56 -1.86 -11.50
C GLY A 29 14.79 -2.24 -10.04
N VAL A 30 13.92 -1.80 -9.12
CA VAL A 30 13.96 -2.20 -7.69
C VAL A 30 13.02 -3.35 -7.36
N ARG A 31 12.35 -3.95 -8.36
CA ARG A 31 11.33 -5.01 -8.20
C ARG A 31 10.24 -4.62 -7.19
N MET A 32 9.91 -3.33 -7.12
CA MET A 32 8.94 -2.80 -6.17
C MET A 32 7.59 -2.62 -6.86
N THR A 33 6.53 -3.18 -6.28
CA THR A 33 5.15 -2.79 -6.61
C THR A 33 4.85 -1.41 -6.06
N SER A 34 3.85 -0.69 -6.61
CA SER A 34 3.56 0.66 -6.12
C SER A 34 3.26 0.64 -4.62
N VAL A 35 3.68 1.67 -3.87
CA VAL A 35 3.49 1.71 -2.42
C VAL A 35 2.01 1.68 -2.09
N GLU A 36 1.19 2.29 -2.95
CA GLU A 36 -0.27 2.26 -2.85
C GLU A 36 -0.83 0.84 -2.95
N ASP A 37 -0.33 0.02 -3.89
CA ASP A 37 -0.72 -1.38 -4.01
C ASP A 37 -0.32 -2.17 -2.77
N LYS A 38 0.88 -1.93 -2.26
CA LYS A 38 1.36 -2.62 -1.04
C LYS A 38 0.53 -2.26 0.18
N MET A 39 0.16 -0.99 0.31
CA MET A 39 -0.74 -0.52 1.37
C MET A 39 -2.13 -1.15 1.23
N ARG A 40 -2.65 -1.26 0.01
CA ARG A 40 -3.92 -1.94 -0.27
C ARG A 40 -3.86 -3.42 0.10
N GLU A 41 -2.81 -4.12 -0.30
CA GLU A 41 -2.57 -5.53 0.06
C GLU A 41 -2.53 -5.71 1.59
N ALA A 42 -1.81 -4.85 2.31
CA ALA A 42 -1.72 -4.91 3.77
C ALA A 42 -3.08 -4.69 4.44
N ARG A 43 -3.88 -3.73 3.97
CA ARG A 43 -5.25 -3.51 4.46
C ARG A 43 -6.15 -4.72 4.21
N LEU A 44 -6.07 -5.33 3.03
CA LEU A 44 -6.86 -6.52 2.71
C LEU A 44 -6.43 -7.74 3.54
N ARG A 45 -5.13 -7.93 3.78
CA ARG A 45 -4.63 -8.97 4.68
C ARG A 45 -5.13 -8.77 6.10
N TRP A 46 -5.10 -7.53 6.60
CA TRP A 46 -5.65 -7.19 7.89
C TRP A 46 -7.16 -7.47 7.96
N PHE A 47 -7.90 -7.07 6.94
CA PHE A 47 -9.34 -7.34 6.89
C PHE A 47 -9.63 -8.85 6.86
N GLY A 48 -8.91 -9.62 6.04
CA GLY A 48 -9.00 -11.07 6.04
C GLY A 48 -8.62 -11.70 7.38
N HIS A 49 -7.70 -11.11 8.13
CA HIS A 49 -7.39 -11.51 9.50
C HIS A 49 -8.56 -11.25 10.45
N VAL A 50 -9.21 -10.09 10.36
CA VAL A 50 -10.42 -9.76 11.14
C VAL A 50 -11.55 -10.73 10.82
N GLN A 51 -11.80 -11.03 9.54
CA GLN A 51 -12.84 -11.97 9.12
C GLN A 51 -12.64 -13.40 9.64
N LYS A 52 -11.40 -13.81 9.90
CA LYS A 52 -11.08 -15.14 10.44
C LYS A 52 -11.28 -15.25 11.96
N ARG A 53 -11.42 -14.13 12.68
CA ARG A 53 -11.62 -14.13 14.13
C ARG A 53 -13.02 -14.58 14.51
N ASP A 54 -13.23 -14.96 15.76
CA ASP A 54 -14.57 -15.29 16.25
C ASP A 54 -15.54 -14.11 16.06
N THR A 55 -16.80 -14.43 15.85
CA THR A 55 -17.84 -13.43 15.62
C THR A 55 -18.03 -12.52 16.84
N ASN A 56 -17.77 -13.01 18.06
CA ASN A 56 -17.79 -12.21 19.28
C ASN A 56 -16.46 -11.52 19.59
N ASP A 57 -15.41 -11.70 18.79
CA ASP A 57 -14.16 -10.93 18.93
C ASP A 57 -14.49 -9.42 18.89
N PRO A 58 -13.95 -8.61 19.82
CA PRO A 58 -14.27 -7.19 19.90
C PRO A 58 -14.07 -6.42 18.58
N VAL A 59 -13.03 -6.78 17.82
CA VAL A 59 -12.71 -6.12 16.54
C VAL A 59 -13.70 -6.54 15.46
N ARG A 60 -14.02 -7.83 15.36
CA ARG A 60 -14.97 -8.34 14.35
C ARG A 60 -16.40 -7.88 14.62
N ARG A 61 -16.77 -7.70 15.90
CA ARG A 61 -18.11 -7.20 16.28
C ARG A 61 -18.41 -5.82 15.70
N CYS A 62 -17.40 -5.00 15.46
CA CYS A 62 -17.54 -3.67 14.88
C CYS A 62 -18.16 -3.69 13.48
N GLU A 63 -18.00 -4.79 12.71
CA GLU A 63 -18.59 -4.94 11.37
C GLU A 63 -20.13 -4.90 11.38
N ARG A 64 -20.76 -5.15 12.54
CA ARG A 64 -22.22 -5.20 12.71
C ARG A 64 -22.79 -3.99 13.45
N LEU A 65 -21.95 -3.02 13.79
CA LEU A 65 -22.41 -1.79 14.39
C LEU A 65 -23.16 -0.99 13.31
N ALA A 66 -24.45 -0.78 13.53
CA ALA A 66 -25.19 0.22 12.78
C ALA A 66 -24.63 1.59 13.18
N MET A 67 -24.16 2.35 12.20
CA MET A 67 -23.83 3.75 12.41
C MET A 67 -25.08 4.54 12.00
N ASP A 68 -25.77 5.13 12.98
CA ASP A 68 -26.80 6.11 12.69
C ASP A 68 -26.10 7.31 12.05
N GLY A 69 -26.49 7.62 10.81
CA GLY A 69 -25.94 8.71 10.00
C GLY A 69 -26.47 10.07 10.39
#